data_AF-A0A375IDV4-F1
#
_entry.id   AF-A0A375IDV4-F1
#
_cell.length_a   1.000
_cell.length_b   1.000
_cell.length_c   1.000
_cell.angle_alpha   90.00
_cell.angle_beta   90.00
_cell.angle_gamma   90.00
#
_symmetry.space_group_name_H-M   'P 1'
#
loop_
_entity.id
_entity.type
_entity.pdbx_description
1 polymer ?
#
loop_
_entity_poly.entity_id
_entity_poly.type
_entity_poly.pdbx_seq_one_letter_code
_entity_poly.pdbx_strand_id
1 'polypeptide(L)'
;MARQQFDLIVFDWDGTLMDSTPTIAKCIQLASRDLGLPVPDDSAASHVIGLGLKDALSYAVPTLDPVDYPRLAERYRYHFLTRDADLVLFDGVREMLETLRAEHYFLGVATGKTRVGLQRSLAASGLTALFDATRCADETFSKPHPAMLHELTRELGQDVERTVMIGDTTHDLQMAANAGAKGLGVCYGAHPAESLRQFDRGPDRVAAGPCLRPPPARRRCGCAPPMHCRRADSACASRWRSSGARSALSWCASMALRMPT
;
A
#
# COMPACT_ATOMS: atom_id res chain seq x y z
N MET A 1 -29.84 -6.89 -9.26
CA MET A 1 -28.45 -7.11 -8.80
C MET A 1 -28.34 -6.52 -7.40
N ALA A 2 -27.70 -7.21 -6.45
CA ALA A 2 -27.46 -6.63 -5.13
C ALA A 2 -26.69 -5.32 -5.31
N ARG A 3 -27.11 -4.24 -4.66
CA ARG A 3 -26.40 -2.96 -4.74
C ARG A 3 -25.02 -3.15 -4.12
N GLN A 4 -23.97 -3.05 -4.93
CA GLN A 4 -22.61 -2.94 -4.40
C GLN A 4 -22.51 -1.61 -3.62
N GLN A 5 -21.85 -1.65 -2.46
CA GLN A 5 -21.75 -0.51 -1.55
C GLN A 5 -20.83 0.57 -2.11
N PHE A 6 -19.76 0.14 -2.78
CA PHE A 6 -18.76 0.99 -3.43
C PHE A 6 -18.76 0.76 -4.93
N ASP A 7 -18.39 1.79 -5.69
CA ASP A 7 -18.14 1.70 -7.12
C ASP A 7 -16.65 1.84 -7.45
N LEU A 8 -15.93 2.63 -6.65
CA LEU A 8 -14.50 2.90 -6.80
C LEU A 8 -13.72 2.41 -5.57
N ILE A 9 -12.71 1.59 -5.83
CA ILE A 9 -11.75 1.13 -4.84
C ILE A 9 -10.39 1.75 -5.18
N VAL A 10 -9.89 2.63 -4.31
CA VAL A 10 -8.60 3.29 -4.46
C VAL A 10 -7.60 2.65 -3.53
N PHE A 11 -6.43 2.28 -4.06
CA PHE A 11 -5.34 1.69 -3.28
C PHE A 11 -4.17 2.67 -3.12
N ASP A 12 -3.50 2.66 -1.97
CA ASP A 12 -2.10 3.06 -1.94
C ASP A 12 -1.22 2.00 -2.59
N TRP A 13 0.01 2.37 -2.91
CA TRP A 13 0.98 1.52 -3.56
C TRP A 13 1.98 0.91 -2.58
N ASP A 14 2.83 1.74 -1.98
CA ASP A 14 3.95 1.32 -1.14
C ASP A 14 3.45 0.94 0.26
N GLY A 15 3.68 -0.31 0.69
CA GLY A 15 3.17 -0.80 1.98
C GLY A 15 1.75 -1.38 1.92
N THR A 16 1.03 -1.17 0.80
CA THR A 16 -0.33 -1.69 0.57
C THR A 16 -0.38 -2.75 -0.53
N LEU A 17 0.05 -2.43 -1.75
CA LEU A 17 0.10 -3.40 -2.86
C LEU A 17 1.50 -4.01 -3.02
N MET A 18 2.53 -3.22 -2.71
CA MET A 18 3.95 -3.57 -2.84
C MET A 18 4.60 -3.68 -1.46
N ASP A 19 5.38 -4.74 -1.23
CA ASP A 19 6.22 -4.89 -0.05
C ASP A 19 7.50 -4.06 -0.21
N SER A 20 7.36 -2.73 -0.05
CA SER A 20 8.44 -1.76 -0.26
C SER A 20 8.85 -1.01 1.00
N THR A 21 8.11 -1.16 2.10
CA THR A 21 8.32 -0.42 3.35
C THR A 21 9.74 -0.55 3.90
N PRO A 22 10.31 -1.76 4.09
CA PRO A 22 11.67 -1.90 4.61
C PRO A 22 12.73 -1.29 3.69
N THR A 23 12.52 -1.41 2.37
CA THR A 23 13.43 -0.87 1.36
C THR A 23 13.42 0.66 1.36
N ILE A 24 12.24 1.28 1.46
CA ILE A 24 12.10 2.74 1.50
C ILE A 24 12.78 3.30 2.75
N ALA A 25 12.49 2.74 3.93
CA ALA A 25 13.11 3.15 5.18
C ALA A 25 14.65 3.04 5.10
N LYS A 26 15.16 1.94 4.54
CA LYS A 26 16.60 1.75 4.32
C LYS A 26 17.20 2.78 3.38
N CYS A 27 16.52 3.13 2.30
CA CYS A 27 16.99 4.13 1.34
C CYS A 27 17.08 5.52 1.94
N ILE A 28 16.11 5.90 2.78
CA ILE A 28 16.13 7.17 3.55
C ILE A 28 17.37 7.18 4.47
N GLN A 29 17.55 6.12 5.25
CA GLN A 29 18.69 6.01 6.17
C GLN A 29 20.05 6.07 5.46
N LEU A 30 20.19 5.40 4.31
CA LEU A 30 21.42 5.44 3.51
C LEU A 30 21.65 6.83 2.91
N ALA A 31 20.60 7.49 2.43
CA ALA A 31 20.70 8.85 1.91
C ALA A 31 21.14 9.84 3.00
N SER A 32 20.60 9.74 4.22
CA SER A 32 21.04 10.54 5.36
C SER A 32 22.53 10.29 5.69
N ARG A 33 22.98 9.03 5.68
CA ARG A 33 24.39 8.68 5.93
C ARG A 33 25.34 9.28 4.89
N ASP A 34 24.98 9.20 3.61
CA ASP A 34 25.82 9.74 2.52
C ASP A 34 26.07 11.24 2.65
N LEU A 35 25.14 11.96 3.29
CA LEU A 35 25.21 13.40 3.49
C LEU A 35 25.72 13.80 4.88
N GLY A 36 26.07 12.83 5.74
CA GLY A 36 26.50 13.11 7.11
C GLY A 36 25.39 13.67 8.01
N LEU A 37 24.12 13.42 7.67
CA LEU A 37 22.95 13.89 8.41
C LEU A 37 22.60 12.90 9.53
N PRO A 38 21.84 13.35 10.56
CA PRO A 38 21.22 12.43 11.51
C PRO A 38 20.44 11.34 10.78
N VAL A 39 20.71 10.09 11.14
CA VAL A 39 20.06 8.93 10.53
C VAL A 39 18.78 8.65 11.31
N PRO A 40 17.59 8.72 10.68
CA PRO A 40 16.35 8.38 11.36
C PRO A 40 16.33 6.90 11.76
N ASP A 41 15.72 6.59 12.89
CA ASP A 41 15.43 5.21 13.26
C ASP A 41 14.39 4.58 12.32
N ASP A 42 14.16 3.27 12.45
CA ASP A 42 13.24 2.54 11.57
C ASP A 42 11.79 3.06 11.67
N SER A 43 11.39 3.54 12.85
CA SER A 43 10.05 4.09 13.08
C SER A 43 9.86 5.40 12.33
N ALA A 44 10.79 6.36 12.51
CA ALA A 44 10.77 7.64 11.85
C ALA A 44 10.93 7.51 10.32
N ALA A 45 11.79 6.60 9.86
CA ALA A 45 11.99 6.34 8.44
C ALA A 45 10.78 5.65 7.77
N SER A 46 10.04 4.82 8.51
CA SER A 46 8.83 4.16 7.99
C SER A 46 7.59 5.05 8.06
N HIS A 47 7.50 5.94 9.07
CA HIS A 47 6.33 6.79 9.27
C HIS A 47 6.06 7.75 8.09
N VAL A 48 7.11 8.12 7.37
CA VAL A 48 7.05 9.05 6.23
C VAL A 48 6.62 8.40 4.92
N ILE A 49 6.49 7.07 4.91
CA ILE A 49 5.96 6.33 3.77
C ILE A 49 4.50 6.75 3.53
N GLY A 50 4.10 6.80 2.26
CA GLY A 50 2.78 7.30 1.82
C GLY A 50 2.75 8.81 1.52
N LEU A 51 3.71 9.59 2.05
CA LEU A 51 3.84 11.02 1.73
C LEU A 51 4.62 11.25 0.43
N GLY A 52 4.40 12.42 -0.18
CA GLY A 52 5.27 12.93 -1.23
C GLY A 52 6.72 13.08 -0.73
N LEU A 53 7.70 12.81 -1.61
CA LEU A 53 9.11 12.73 -1.21
C LEU A 53 9.61 13.98 -0.44
N LYS A 54 9.18 15.18 -0.84
CA LYS A 54 9.56 16.41 -0.14
C LYS A 54 9.09 16.42 1.32
N ASP A 55 7.80 16.13 1.54
CA ASP A 55 7.20 16.11 2.87
C ASP A 55 7.80 14.98 3.71
N ALA A 56 8.02 13.82 3.08
CA ALA A 56 8.65 12.67 3.71
C ALA A 56 10.07 12.99 4.23
N LEU A 57 10.91 13.59 3.39
CA LEU A 57 12.28 13.96 3.77
C LEU A 57 12.30 15.08 4.80
N SER A 58 11.37 16.03 4.72
CA SER A 58 11.28 17.13 5.70
C SER A 58 10.90 16.63 7.08
N TYR A 59 10.05 15.60 7.18
CA TYR A 59 9.73 14.97 8.44
C TYR A 59 10.87 14.07 8.95
N ALA A 60 11.48 13.28 8.07
CA ALA A 60 12.53 12.33 8.45
C ALA A 60 13.84 13.02 8.90
N VAL A 61 14.13 14.20 8.35
CA VAL A 61 15.33 15.00 8.66
C VAL A 61 14.91 16.46 8.93
N PRO A 62 14.25 16.75 10.06
CA PRO A 62 13.63 18.06 10.31
C PRO A 62 14.63 19.19 10.51
N THR A 63 15.90 18.87 10.78
CA THR A 63 16.99 19.84 10.94
C THR A 63 17.68 20.20 9.62
N LEU A 64 17.27 19.60 8.49
CA LEU A 64 17.87 19.87 7.19
C LEU A 64 17.45 21.26 6.68
N ASP A 65 18.44 22.04 6.22
CA ASP A 65 18.17 23.29 5.54
C ASP A 65 17.38 23.03 4.23
N PRO A 66 16.32 23.78 3.95
CA PRO A 66 15.56 23.64 2.71
C PRO A 66 16.39 23.62 1.42
N VAL A 67 17.54 24.28 1.40
CA VAL A 67 18.45 24.31 0.25
C VAL A 67 19.05 22.92 -0.07
N ASP A 68 19.15 22.03 0.92
CA ASP A 68 19.80 20.73 0.81
C ASP A 68 18.82 19.58 0.50
N TYR A 69 17.49 19.82 0.54
CA TYR A 69 16.49 18.81 0.16
C TYR A 69 16.72 18.17 -1.21
N PRO A 70 17.07 18.93 -2.28
CA PRO A 70 17.33 18.33 -3.59
C PRO A 70 18.45 17.28 -3.54
N ARG A 71 19.50 17.53 -2.75
CA ARG A 71 20.64 16.63 -2.59
C ARG A 71 20.25 15.37 -1.83
N LEU A 72 19.46 15.49 -0.76
CA LEU A 72 18.93 14.33 -0.04
C LEU A 72 17.99 13.50 -0.91
N ALA A 73 17.11 14.16 -1.67
CA ALA A 73 16.21 13.51 -2.61
C ALA A 73 16.96 12.77 -3.73
N GLU A 74 18.06 13.32 -4.23
CA GLU A 74 18.92 12.65 -5.20
C GLU A 74 19.56 11.39 -4.62
N ARG A 75 20.14 11.46 -3.41
CA ARG A 75 20.73 10.29 -2.74
C ARG A 75 19.69 9.21 -2.42
N TYR A 76 18.49 9.61 -2.00
CA TYR A 76 17.37 8.69 -1.83
C TYR A 76 17.04 7.97 -3.13
N ARG A 77 16.86 8.72 -4.23
CA ARG A 77 16.57 8.14 -5.55
C ARG A 77 17.66 7.19 -6.01
N TYR A 78 18.93 7.55 -5.81
CA TYR A 78 20.06 6.65 -6.11
C TYR A 78 19.89 5.30 -5.40
N HIS A 79 19.69 5.29 -4.07
CA HIS A 79 19.54 4.04 -3.32
C HIS A 79 18.29 3.26 -3.70
N PHE A 80 17.17 3.95 -3.94
CA PHE A 80 15.91 3.32 -4.33
C PHE A 80 16.02 2.65 -5.70
N LEU A 81 16.58 3.35 -6.70
CA LEU A 81 16.74 2.81 -8.06
C LEU A 81 17.61 1.55 -8.11
N THR A 82 18.64 1.46 -7.26
CA THR A 82 19.49 0.26 -7.19
C THR A 82 18.79 -0.96 -6.57
N ARG A 83 17.63 -0.78 -5.93
CA ARG A 83 16.88 -1.82 -5.20
C ARG A 83 15.48 -2.04 -5.75
N ASP A 84 15.08 -1.24 -6.75
CA ASP A 84 13.73 -1.24 -7.32
C ASP A 84 13.37 -2.61 -7.92
N ALA A 85 14.37 -3.33 -8.46
CA ALA A 85 14.20 -4.68 -9.01
C ALA A 85 13.90 -5.76 -7.95
N ASP A 86 14.19 -5.50 -6.68
CA ASP A 86 13.94 -6.43 -5.58
C ASP A 86 12.54 -6.27 -4.96
N LEU A 87 11.79 -5.23 -5.38
CA LEU A 87 10.45 -4.96 -4.87
C LEU A 87 9.43 -5.92 -5.47
N VAL A 88 8.61 -6.52 -4.60
CA VAL A 88 7.60 -7.51 -4.97
C VAL A 88 6.23 -7.12 -4.44
N LEU A 89 5.19 -7.51 -5.18
CA LEU A 89 3.82 -7.40 -4.70
C LEU A 89 3.62 -8.29 -3.47
N PHE A 90 2.73 -7.87 -2.57
CA PHE A 90 2.27 -8.79 -1.54
C PHE A 90 1.56 -10.00 -2.17
N ASP A 91 1.72 -11.16 -1.54
CA ASP A 91 1.11 -12.41 -2.01
C ASP A 91 -0.42 -12.25 -2.15
N GLY A 92 -0.96 -12.63 -3.32
CA GLY A 92 -2.39 -12.58 -3.61
C GLY A 92 -2.94 -11.24 -4.12
N VAL A 93 -2.13 -10.17 -4.15
CA VAL A 93 -2.58 -8.85 -4.64
C VAL A 93 -3.09 -8.90 -6.07
N ARG A 94 -2.38 -9.62 -6.96
CA ARG A 94 -2.77 -9.75 -8.35
C ARG A 94 -4.14 -10.40 -8.50
N GLU A 95 -4.34 -11.54 -7.85
CA GLU A 95 -5.58 -12.31 -7.89
C GLU A 95 -6.74 -11.51 -7.31
N MET A 96 -6.50 -10.69 -6.28
CA MET A 96 -7.50 -9.77 -5.73
C MET A 96 -7.90 -8.71 -6.77
N LEU A 97 -6.94 -8.00 -7.38
CA LEU A 97 -7.23 -6.95 -8.36
C LEU A 97 -7.97 -7.51 -9.57
N GLU A 98 -7.57 -8.69 -10.06
CA GLU A 98 -8.25 -9.38 -11.17
C GLU A 98 -9.69 -9.78 -10.79
N THR A 99 -9.91 -10.23 -9.56
CA THR A 99 -11.26 -10.56 -9.05
C THR A 99 -12.13 -9.31 -8.96
N LEU A 100 -11.64 -8.23 -8.35
CA LEU A 100 -12.40 -6.98 -8.22
C LEU A 100 -12.78 -6.41 -9.59
N ARG A 101 -11.88 -6.49 -10.57
CA ARG A 101 -12.18 -6.06 -11.94
C ARG A 101 -13.24 -6.95 -12.60
N ALA A 102 -13.16 -8.27 -12.40
CA ALA A 102 -14.18 -9.21 -12.90
C ALA A 102 -15.56 -8.97 -12.28
N GLU A 103 -15.60 -8.39 -11.07
CA GLU A 103 -16.81 -7.94 -10.38
C GLU A 103 -17.26 -6.52 -10.76
N HIS A 104 -16.61 -5.90 -11.75
CA HIS A 104 -16.92 -4.58 -12.33
C HIS A 104 -16.67 -3.37 -11.40
N TYR A 105 -15.80 -3.50 -10.41
CA TYR A 105 -15.32 -2.32 -9.66
C TYR A 105 -14.38 -1.47 -10.51
N PHE A 106 -14.47 -0.15 -10.35
CA PHE A 106 -13.40 0.75 -10.78
C PHE A 106 -12.23 0.67 -9.81
N LEU A 107 -11.02 0.56 -10.34
CA LEU A 107 -9.80 0.46 -9.55
C LEU A 107 -8.92 1.70 -9.76
N GLY A 108 -8.61 2.39 -8.65
CA GLY A 108 -7.75 3.56 -8.62
C GLY A 108 -6.46 3.35 -7.83
N VAL A 109 -5.45 4.18 -8.08
CA VAL A 109 -4.27 4.31 -7.20
C VAL A 109 -4.14 5.76 -6.74
N ALA A 110 -3.92 5.97 -5.44
CA ALA A 110 -3.53 7.26 -4.87
C ALA A 110 -2.26 7.08 -4.03
N THR A 111 -1.13 7.63 -4.49
CA THR A 111 0.20 7.29 -3.92
C THR A 111 1.10 8.50 -3.71
N GLY A 112 1.98 8.40 -2.70
CA GLY A 112 3.08 9.34 -2.45
C GLY A 112 4.21 9.30 -3.49
N LYS A 113 4.20 8.31 -4.40
CA LYS A 113 5.18 8.20 -5.48
C LYS A 113 5.02 9.35 -6.49
N THR A 114 6.07 9.55 -7.28
CA THR A 114 6.01 10.38 -8.50
C THR A 114 5.34 9.61 -9.64
N ARG A 115 4.78 10.30 -10.64
CA ARG A 115 4.22 9.71 -11.86
C ARG A 115 5.21 8.75 -12.53
N VAL A 116 6.46 9.19 -12.68
CA VAL A 116 7.52 8.37 -13.29
C VAL A 116 7.80 7.12 -12.44
N GLY A 117 7.85 7.27 -11.12
CA GLY A 117 8.05 6.15 -10.19
C GLY A 117 6.93 5.12 -10.25
N LEU A 118 5.68 5.58 -10.20
CA LEU A 118 4.51 4.69 -10.28
C LEU A 118 4.45 3.96 -11.63
N GLN A 119 4.69 4.65 -12.75
CA GLN A 119 4.67 4.02 -14.08
C GLN A 119 5.69 2.89 -14.20
N ARG A 120 6.90 3.07 -13.65
CA ARG A 120 7.89 2.00 -13.62
C ARG A 120 7.44 0.82 -12.77
N SER A 121 6.91 1.07 -11.57
CA SER A 121 6.41 0.00 -10.70
C SER A 121 5.22 -0.74 -11.33
N LEU A 122 4.31 -0.05 -12.01
CA LEU A 122 3.19 -0.65 -12.75
C LEU A 122 3.69 -1.55 -13.90
N ALA A 123 4.67 -1.07 -14.68
CA ALA A 123 5.24 -1.82 -15.78
C ALA A 123 6.00 -3.06 -15.29
N ALA A 124 6.83 -2.92 -14.25
CA ALA A 124 7.60 -4.01 -13.68
C ALA A 124 6.70 -5.08 -13.02
N SER A 125 5.61 -4.66 -12.37
CA SER A 125 4.66 -5.58 -11.74
C SER A 125 3.63 -6.16 -12.72
N GLY A 126 3.51 -5.60 -13.93
CA GLY A 126 2.52 -6.00 -14.93
C GLY A 126 1.08 -5.71 -14.50
N LEU A 127 0.85 -4.61 -13.76
CA LEU A 127 -0.47 -4.20 -13.26
C LEU A 127 -1.06 -3.00 -14.01
N THR A 128 -0.35 -2.41 -14.98
CA THR A 128 -0.77 -1.20 -15.71
C THR A 128 -2.21 -1.27 -16.22
N ALA A 129 -2.60 -2.41 -16.79
CA ALA A 129 -3.92 -2.57 -17.41
C ALA A 129 -5.06 -2.84 -16.41
N LEU A 130 -4.77 -2.98 -15.11
CA LEU A 130 -5.78 -3.31 -14.09
C LEU A 130 -6.40 -2.07 -13.43
N PHE A 131 -5.75 -0.90 -13.51
CA PHE A 131 -6.24 0.33 -12.89
C PHE A 131 -6.85 1.26 -13.95
N ASP A 132 -7.99 1.84 -13.62
CA ASP A 132 -8.72 2.76 -14.50
C ASP A 132 -8.17 4.18 -14.42
N ALA A 133 -7.72 4.62 -13.24
CA ALA A 133 -7.10 5.92 -13.03
C ALA A 133 -6.07 5.90 -11.89
N THR A 134 -5.14 6.85 -11.89
CA THR A 134 -4.11 6.95 -10.84
C THR A 134 -3.76 8.41 -10.54
N ARG A 135 -3.37 8.70 -9.30
CA ARG A 135 -2.86 10.01 -8.84
C ARG A 135 -1.59 9.86 -8.02
N CYS A 136 -0.62 10.72 -8.33
CA CYS A 136 0.71 10.75 -7.74
C CYS A 136 0.95 12.09 -7.01
N ALA A 137 1.89 12.11 -6.08
CA ALA A 137 2.16 13.30 -5.25
C ALA A 137 2.84 14.46 -6.01
N ASP A 138 3.32 14.24 -7.22
CA ASP A 138 3.86 15.28 -8.12
C ASP A 138 2.82 15.83 -9.11
N GLU A 139 1.59 15.30 -9.11
CA GLU A 139 0.50 15.74 -9.97
C GLU A 139 -0.54 16.60 -9.24
N THR A 140 -0.62 16.46 -7.91
CA THR A 140 -1.59 17.16 -7.05
C THR A 140 -1.07 17.24 -5.61
N PHE A 141 -1.88 17.73 -4.68
CA PHE A 141 -1.54 17.78 -3.26
C PHE A 141 -1.31 16.37 -2.68
N SER A 142 -0.24 16.21 -1.90
CA SER A 142 0.08 14.97 -1.20
C SER A 142 -0.93 14.64 -0.10
N LYS A 143 -1.00 13.36 0.28
CA LYS A 143 -1.70 12.90 1.49
C LYS A 143 -1.21 13.69 2.71
N PRO A 144 -2.09 14.06 3.67
CA PRO A 144 -3.49 13.65 3.80
C PRO A 144 -4.49 14.59 3.09
N HIS A 145 -4.06 15.43 2.16
CA HIS A 145 -4.99 16.30 1.42
C HIS A 145 -5.95 15.45 0.56
N PRO A 146 -7.26 15.76 0.52
CA PRO A 146 -8.26 14.91 -0.16
C PRO A 146 -8.23 14.98 -1.70
N ALA A 147 -7.29 15.71 -2.29
CA ALA A 147 -7.32 16.06 -3.71
C ALA A 147 -7.23 14.82 -4.62
N MET A 148 -6.36 13.86 -4.29
CA MET A 148 -6.22 12.63 -5.08
C MET A 148 -7.54 11.88 -5.22
N LEU A 149 -8.30 11.74 -4.13
CA LEU A 149 -9.59 11.03 -4.16
C LEU A 149 -10.65 11.81 -4.94
N HIS A 150 -10.78 13.13 -4.72
CA HIS A 150 -11.72 13.96 -5.48
C HIS A 150 -11.41 14.01 -6.97
N GLU A 151 -10.13 14.00 -7.34
CA GLU A 151 -9.73 13.97 -8.75
C GLU A 151 -10.01 12.62 -9.41
N LEU A 152 -9.75 11.51 -8.71
CA LEU A 152 -10.05 10.16 -9.20
C LEU A 152 -11.56 9.95 -9.38
N THR A 153 -12.38 10.35 -8.39
CA THR A 153 -13.84 10.22 -8.48
C THR A 153 -14.40 11.06 -9.64
N ARG A 154 -13.92 12.29 -9.80
CA ARG A 154 -14.31 13.17 -10.91
C ARG A 154 -13.90 12.62 -12.27
N GLU A 155 -12.69 12.08 -12.41
CA GLU A 155 -12.21 11.50 -13.68
C GLU A 155 -13.05 10.28 -14.09
N LEU A 156 -13.38 9.43 -13.13
CA LEU A 156 -14.12 8.19 -13.36
C LEU A 156 -15.65 8.37 -13.31
N GLY A 157 -16.14 9.57 -12.99
CA GLY A 157 -17.57 9.86 -12.85
C GLY A 157 -18.24 9.12 -11.68
N GLN A 158 -17.49 8.86 -10.60
CA GLN A 158 -17.96 8.13 -9.41
C GLN A 158 -18.27 9.07 -8.25
N ASP A 159 -19.07 8.60 -7.30
CA ASP A 159 -19.37 9.32 -6.06
C ASP A 159 -18.30 9.05 -5.00
N VAL A 160 -17.85 10.11 -4.31
CA VAL A 160 -16.88 9.99 -3.22
C VAL A 160 -17.45 9.22 -2.03
N GLU A 161 -18.76 9.30 -1.78
CA GLU A 161 -19.43 8.52 -0.72
C GLU A 161 -19.47 7.02 -1.04
N ARG A 162 -19.39 6.67 -2.33
CA ARG A 162 -19.31 5.29 -2.86
C ARG A 162 -17.87 4.91 -3.21
N THR A 163 -16.90 5.60 -2.63
CA THR A 163 -15.47 5.31 -2.79
C THR A 163 -14.86 4.80 -1.48
N VAL A 164 -13.99 3.81 -1.59
CA VAL A 164 -13.16 3.33 -0.46
C VAL A 164 -11.68 3.48 -0.77
N MET A 165 -10.93 4.10 0.14
CA MET A 165 -9.48 4.18 0.14
C MET A 165 -8.89 3.07 1.00
N ILE A 166 -8.02 2.26 0.41
CA ILE A 166 -7.30 1.17 1.08
C ILE A 166 -5.84 1.57 1.20
N GLY A 167 -5.31 1.62 2.43
CA GLY A 167 -3.95 2.05 2.69
C GLY A 167 -3.39 1.51 3.99
N ASP A 168 -2.07 1.59 4.17
CA ASP A 168 -1.35 1.10 5.34
C ASP A 168 -0.90 2.20 6.30
N THR A 169 -1.20 3.45 5.98
CA THR A 169 -0.77 4.61 6.76
C THR A 169 -1.95 5.41 7.32
N THR A 170 -1.70 6.14 8.41
CA THR A 170 -2.68 7.13 8.91
C THR A 170 -2.93 8.24 7.89
N HIS A 171 -1.98 8.48 6.97
CA HIS A 171 -2.11 9.50 5.93
C HIS A 171 -3.20 9.12 4.91
N ASP A 172 -3.32 7.83 4.58
CA ASP A 172 -4.38 7.30 3.71
C ASP A 172 -5.76 7.45 4.34
N LEU A 173 -5.89 7.04 5.60
CA LEU A 173 -7.16 7.08 6.31
C LEU A 173 -7.61 8.51 6.59
N GLN A 174 -6.66 9.41 6.88
CA GLN A 174 -6.96 10.84 7.02
C GLN A 174 -7.35 11.46 5.68
N MET A 175 -6.70 11.09 4.57
CA MET A 175 -7.10 11.54 3.23
C MET A 175 -8.53 11.09 2.89
N ALA A 176 -8.88 9.84 3.21
CA ALA A 176 -10.22 9.31 3.02
C ALA A 176 -11.26 10.10 3.82
N ALA A 177 -10.99 10.32 5.11
CA ALA A 177 -11.85 11.09 5.99
C ALA A 177 -12.02 12.55 5.51
N ASN A 178 -10.93 13.20 5.12
CA ASN A 178 -10.95 14.57 4.59
C ASN A 178 -11.75 14.68 3.28
N ALA A 179 -11.81 13.60 2.49
CA ALA A 179 -12.55 13.55 1.23
C ALA A 179 -14.04 13.19 1.41
N GLY A 180 -14.45 12.75 2.60
CA GLY A 180 -15.78 12.14 2.81
C GLY A 180 -15.91 10.72 2.24
N ALA A 181 -14.80 10.08 1.89
CA ALA A 181 -14.75 8.69 1.43
C ALA A 181 -14.65 7.71 2.63
N LYS A 182 -14.89 6.41 2.38
CA LYS A 182 -14.60 5.37 3.37
C LYS A 182 -13.11 5.03 3.36
N GLY A 183 -12.54 4.74 4.52
CA GLY A 183 -11.17 4.26 4.68
C GLY A 183 -11.14 2.80 5.13
N LEU A 184 -10.15 2.04 4.68
CA LEU A 184 -9.85 0.69 5.15
C LEU A 184 -8.33 0.54 5.35
N GLY A 185 -7.92 0.33 6.59
CA GLY A 185 -6.52 0.17 6.97
C GLY A 185 -6.02 -1.27 6.80
N VAL A 186 -4.82 -1.45 6.25
CA VAL A 186 -4.05 -2.70 6.31
C VAL A 186 -2.85 -2.52 7.23
N CYS A 187 -2.47 -3.51 8.03
CA CYS A 187 -1.37 -3.34 8.99
C CYS A 187 -0.27 -4.39 8.89
N TYR A 188 0.00 -4.80 7.64
CA TYR A 188 1.27 -5.38 7.24
C TYR A 188 2.25 -4.35 6.66
N GLY A 189 1.84 -3.09 6.50
CA GLY A 189 2.65 -2.02 5.91
C GLY A 189 3.40 -1.17 6.94
N ALA A 190 3.49 0.13 6.66
CA ALA A 190 4.37 1.08 7.32
C ALA A 190 3.91 1.55 8.70
N HIS A 191 2.61 1.79 8.92
CA HIS A 191 2.13 2.29 10.22
C HIS A 191 1.61 1.15 11.11
N PRO A 192 1.85 1.20 12.43
CA PRO A 192 1.39 0.17 13.34
C PRO A 192 -0.14 0.18 13.45
N ALA A 193 -0.73 -1.01 13.62
CA ALA A 193 -2.18 -1.20 13.72
C ALA A 193 -2.85 -0.31 14.78
N GLU A 194 -2.15 0.02 15.86
CA GLU A 194 -2.67 0.91 16.90
C GLU A 194 -2.92 2.33 16.39
N SER A 195 -2.03 2.87 15.56
CA SER A 195 -2.20 4.17 14.93
C SER A 195 -3.37 4.18 13.94
N LEU A 196 -3.60 3.07 13.22
CA LEU A 196 -4.72 2.97 12.28
C LEU A 196 -6.08 2.85 13.01
N ARG A 197 -6.11 2.17 14.16
CA ARG A 197 -7.33 2.00 14.98
C ARG A 197 -7.94 3.30 15.49
N GLN A 198 -7.21 4.42 15.49
CA GLN A 198 -7.78 5.71 15.86
C GLN A 198 -8.90 6.15 14.90
N PHE A 199 -8.88 5.65 13.66
CA PHE A 199 -9.92 5.93 12.67
C PHE A 199 -11.16 5.05 12.83
N ASP A 200 -11.13 3.99 13.65
CA ASP A 200 -12.29 3.10 13.88
C ASP A 200 -13.43 3.71 14.69
N ARG A 201 -13.19 4.85 15.38
CA ARG A 201 -14.06 5.32 16.46
C ARG A 201 -15.01 6.46 16.09
N GLY A 202 -15.30 6.67 14.80
CA GLY A 202 -16.21 7.71 14.30
C GLY A 202 -17.60 7.19 13.86
N PRO A 203 -18.66 8.04 13.91
CA PRO A 203 -19.97 7.72 13.35
C PRO A 203 -19.93 7.49 11.82
N ASP A 204 -18.93 8.06 11.15
CA ASP A 204 -18.60 7.83 9.74
C ASP A 204 -17.68 6.62 9.60
N ARG A 205 -18.23 5.42 9.80
CA ARG A 205 -17.53 4.12 9.82
C ARG A 205 -16.42 3.97 8.77
N VAL A 206 -15.19 4.32 9.12
CA VAL A 206 -13.97 3.66 8.67
C VAL A 206 -14.00 2.33 9.40
N ALA A 207 -14.29 1.26 8.68
CA ALA A 207 -13.98 -0.03 9.26
C ALA A 207 -12.51 -0.27 8.97
N ALA A 208 -11.62 -0.06 9.95
CA ALA A 208 -10.53 -1.01 10.04
C ALA A 208 -11.20 -2.32 10.40
N GLY A 209 -11.50 -3.09 9.35
CA GLY A 209 -11.66 -4.50 9.57
C GLY A 209 -10.42 -5.08 10.27
N PRO A 210 -10.49 -6.25 10.93
CA PRO A 210 -9.31 -6.96 11.41
C PRO A 210 -8.18 -6.81 10.42
N CYS A 211 -7.15 -6.09 10.87
CA CYS A 211 -5.86 -5.93 10.23
C CYS A 211 -5.59 -7.09 9.28
N LEU A 212 -5.69 -6.84 7.97
CA LEU A 212 -5.41 -7.89 7.00
C LEU A 212 -3.99 -8.35 7.29
N ARG A 213 -3.84 -9.63 7.64
CA ARG A 213 -2.53 -10.24 7.81
C ARG A 213 -2.03 -10.62 6.42
N PRO A 214 -0.72 -10.49 6.15
CA PRO A 214 -0.20 -11.00 4.91
C PRO A 214 -0.41 -12.52 4.89
N PRO A 215 -0.54 -13.14 3.70
CA PRO A 215 -0.40 -14.58 3.61
C PRO A 215 0.93 -14.99 4.27
N PRO A 216 1.00 -16.13 4.98
CA PRO A 216 2.27 -16.57 5.53
C PRO A 216 3.28 -16.70 4.40
N ALA A 217 4.41 -15.97 4.53
CA ALA A 217 5.52 -16.08 3.60
C ALA A 217 5.83 -17.55 3.33
N ARG A 218 6.05 -17.90 2.06
CA ARG A 218 6.64 -19.21 1.73
C ARG A 218 7.93 -19.32 2.55
N ARG A 219 7.92 -20.12 3.61
CA ARG A 219 9.16 -20.60 4.20
C ARG A 219 9.91 -21.21 3.03
N ARG A 220 11.04 -20.60 2.63
CA ARG A 220 12.08 -21.36 1.96
C ARG A 220 12.36 -22.50 2.93
N CYS A 221 11.87 -23.68 2.59
CA CYS A 221 12.18 -24.88 3.35
C CYS A 221 13.71 -24.94 3.40
N GLY A 222 14.27 -24.70 4.59
CA GLY A 222 15.67 -24.95 4.89
C GLY A 222 15.92 -26.45 4.95
N CYS A 223 15.54 -27.17 3.90
CA CYS A 223 15.82 -28.58 3.75
C CYS A 223 17.17 -28.69 3.03
N ALA A 224 18.20 -29.07 3.77
CA ALA A 224 19.36 -29.75 3.21
C ALA A 224 18.90 -30.92 2.31
N PRO A 225 19.63 -31.26 1.24
CA PRO A 225 19.15 -32.19 0.22
C PRO A 225 18.95 -33.61 0.80
N PRO A 226 17.89 -34.36 0.43
CA PRO A 226 17.69 -35.68 0.99
C PRO A 226 18.40 -36.73 0.13
N MET A 227 19.39 -37.42 0.72
CA MET A 227 19.54 -38.84 0.43
C MET A 227 18.48 -39.59 1.24
N HIS A 228 17.61 -40.31 0.54
CA HIS A 228 16.68 -41.30 1.06
C HIS A 228 15.59 -40.80 2.04
N CYS A 229 14.43 -40.43 1.49
CA CYS A 229 13.17 -40.77 2.14
C CYS A 229 12.12 -41.07 1.08
N ARG A 230 11.81 -42.37 0.91
CA ARG A 230 10.69 -42.84 0.09
C ARG A 230 9.41 -42.72 0.94
N ARG A 231 8.40 -42.08 0.36
CA ARG A 231 6.99 -41.99 0.81
C ARG A 231 6.74 -41.03 1.98
N ALA A 232 6.11 -39.90 1.66
CA ALA A 232 5.26 -39.13 2.56
C ALA A 232 4.16 -38.40 1.75
N ASP A 233 3.00 -39.05 1.73
CA ASP A 233 1.62 -38.58 1.58
C ASP A 233 1.28 -37.25 0.87
N SER A 234 0.65 -37.42 -0.30
CA SER A 234 -0.05 -36.41 -1.10
C SER A 234 -1.27 -35.76 -0.42
N ALA A 235 -1.64 -36.18 0.79
CA ALA A 235 -2.80 -35.69 1.53
C ALA A 235 -2.54 -34.40 2.35
N CYS A 236 -1.27 -34.08 2.66
CA CYS A 236 -0.92 -32.86 3.40
C CYS A 236 -0.84 -31.62 2.49
N ALA A 237 -0.50 -31.82 1.21
CA ALA A 237 -0.35 -30.76 0.21
C ALA A 237 -1.67 -30.23 -0.39
N SER A 238 -2.80 -30.90 -0.17
CA SER A 238 -4.11 -30.52 -0.70
C SER A 238 -4.98 -29.79 0.32
N ARG A 239 -4.76 -30.01 1.63
CA ARG A 239 -5.57 -29.41 2.72
C ARG A 239 -5.12 -28.00 3.17
N TRP A 240 -3.97 -27.53 2.70
CA TRP A 240 -3.36 -26.24 3.07
C TRP A 240 -3.34 -25.19 1.96
N ARG A 241 -3.86 -25.51 0.76
CA ARG A 241 -3.92 -24.55 -0.36
C ARG A 241 -5.02 -23.49 -0.20
N SER A 242 -5.92 -23.61 0.78
CA SER A 242 -7.23 -22.95 0.70
C SER A 242 -7.55 -21.86 1.74
N SER A 243 -6.83 -21.69 2.84
CA SER A 243 -7.38 -20.95 3.99
C SER A 243 -6.77 -19.58 4.34
N GLY A 244 -5.49 -19.29 4.03
CA GLY A 244 -4.82 -18.08 4.53
C GLY A 244 -4.93 -16.84 3.62
N ALA A 245 -4.43 -16.93 2.38
CA ALA A 245 -4.48 -15.80 1.44
C ALA A 245 -5.91 -15.50 0.95
N ARG A 246 -6.71 -16.56 0.80
CA ARG A 246 -8.15 -16.43 0.51
C ARG A 246 -8.87 -15.66 1.59
N SER A 247 -8.52 -15.78 2.88
CA SER A 247 -9.31 -15.16 3.96
C SER A 247 -9.11 -13.65 4.13
N ALA A 248 -8.00 -13.06 3.67
CA ALA A 248 -7.79 -11.61 3.74
C ALA A 248 -8.37 -10.90 2.51
N LEU A 249 -8.16 -11.48 1.34
CA LEU A 249 -8.54 -10.89 0.04
C LEU A 249 -9.99 -11.20 -0.34
N SER A 250 -10.51 -12.39 0.00
CA SER A 250 -11.95 -12.66 0.01
C SER A 250 -12.67 -11.78 1.02
N TRP A 251 -11.96 -11.21 2.00
CA TRP A 251 -12.55 -10.36 3.04
C TRP A 251 -12.50 -8.88 2.66
N CYS A 252 -11.48 -8.36 1.95
CA CYS A 252 -11.58 -7.09 1.23
C CYS A 252 -12.76 -7.09 0.24
N ALA A 253 -12.83 -8.12 -0.61
CA ALA A 253 -13.95 -8.31 -1.53
C ALA A 253 -15.29 -8.48 -0.77
N SER A 254 -15.33 -9.32 0.28
CA SER A 254 -16.55 -9.49 1.09
C SER A 254 -16.93 -8.26 1.92
N MET A 255 -16.00 -7.40 2.33
CA MET A 255 -16.26 -6.19 3.10
C MET A 255 -16.78 -5.06 2.23
N ALA A 256 -16.18 -4.86 1.05
CA ALA A 256 -16.73 -3.98 0.02
C ALA A 256 -18.16 -4.39 -0.37
N LEU A 257 -18.52 -5.66 -0.14
CA LEU A 257 -19.83 -6.24 -0.39
C LEU A 257 -20.77 -6.33 0.84
N ARG A 258 -20.33 -6.14 2.10
CA ARG A 258 -21.11 -6.52 3.31
C ARG A 258 -21.07 -5.57 4.52
N MET A 259 -20.55 -4.34 4.45
CA MET A 259 -20.64 -3.45 5.62
C MET A 259 -22.09 -3.00 5.87
N PRO A 260 -22.61 -3.09 7.10
CA PRO A 260 -23.94 -2.60 7.41
C PRO A 260 -23.99 -1.07 7.27
N THR A 261 -25.11 -0.60 6.71
CA THR A 261 -25.50 0.81 6.61
C THR A 261 -25.37 1.55 7.94
#